data_AF-A0A1I7VMB9-F1
#
_entry.id   AF-A0A1I7VMB9-F1
#
_cell.length_a   1.000
_cell.length_b   1.000
_cell.length_c   1.000
_cell.angle_alpha   90.00
_cell.angle_beta   90.00
_cell.angle_gamma   90.00
#
_symmetry.space_group_name_H-M   'P 1'
#
loop_
_entity.id
_entity.type
_entity.pdbx_description
1 polymer ?
#
loop_
_entity_poly.entity_id
_entity_poly.type
_entity_poly.pdbx_seq_one_letter_code
_entity_poly.pdbx_strand_id
1 'polypeptide(L)'
;MTSSSVKAGPLSEISSGMDQYQSNSLQRKKRRLHADQRAQLIYQKIATERKAEKEKRRLEREKGQKVLEEYTSIKRRMNKALSKRNRRGQPNLNAQIEEQIKEKVDCFVTDGKTRLPKPNEFHYRCNYLYRAASLLCSQSSGNNGLETLSKLYLREMKELCLVEMIRLEKDFGRTICKHCKNIFVARFDGTQSITVRLNKKKQMIRTCLNCGAKKHFLRNTRYLSRNERDQHQIETEMQQQQVPAEAIH
;
A
#
# COMPACT_ATOMS: atom_id res chain seq x y z
N MET A 1 47.64 76.76 42.70
CA MET A 1 46.65 77.64 43.33
C MET A 1 45.50 76.77 43.80
N THR A 2 45.46 76.53 45.11
CA THR A 2 44.43 77.01 46.07
C THR A 2 43.17 76.16 45.96
N SER A 3 42.65 75.53 47.01
CA SER A 3 42.75 75.85 48.44
C SER A 3 42.17 74.70 49.28
N SER A 4 42.76 74.52 50.46
CA SER A 4 42.34 73.65 51.55
C SER A 4 40.89 73.90 52.02
N SER A 5 40.25 72.87 52.57
CA SER A 5 39.44 73.06 53.78
C SER A 5 39.25 71.73 54.52
N VAL A 6 39.86 71.66 55.69
CA VAL A 6 39.60 70.69 56.76
C VAL A 6 38.28 71.03 57.44
N LYS A 7 37.42 70.04 57.68
CA LYS A 7 36.47 70.10 58.80
C LYS A 7 36.29 68.74 59.46
N ALA A 8 36.42 68.80 60.77
CA ALA A 8 36.29 67.75 61.76
C ALA A 8 34.99 66.95 61.61
N GLY A 9 35.05 65.65 61.90
CA GLY A 9 33.86 64.82 62.06
C GLY A 9 33.16 65.08 63.40
N PRO A 10 32.01 64.42 63.60
CA PRO A 10 31.60 63.96 64.91
C PRO A 10 31.77 62.44 65.02
N LEU A 11 32.27 62.04 66.19
CA LEU A 11 32.22 60.68 66.71
C LEU A 11 30.77 60.20 66.88
N SER A 12 30.64 58.87 66.88
CA SER A 12 29.50 58.04 67.36
C SER A 12 28.20 58.21 66.56
N GLU A 13 27.66 57.16 65.94
CA GLU A 13 27.03 56.06 66.66
C GLU A 13 27.29 54.68 66.03
N ILE A 14 27.82 53.78 66.86
CA ILE A 14 27.75 52.34 66.67
C ILE A 14 26.30 51.95 66.97
N SER A 15 25.43 51.88 65.96
CA SER A 15 24.12 51.21 66.08
C SER A 15 23.54 50.86 64.71
N SER A 16 24.02 49.78 64.08
CA SER A 16 23.32 49.16 62.94
C SER A 16 23.71 47.70 62.68
N GLY A 17 24.27 47.00 63.68
CA GLY A 17 24.65 45.59 63.54
C GLY A 17 23.52 44.59 63.79
N MET A 18 22.57 44.91 64.68
CA MET A 18 21.57 43.93 65.14
C MET A 18 20.34 43.86 64.21
N ASP A 19 19.84 44.99 63.70
CA ASP A 19 18.69 45.01 62.79
C ASP A 19 19.01 44.44 61.40
N GLN A 20 20.25 44.60 60.91
CA GLN A 20 20.69 43.96 59.66
C GLN A 20 20.80 42.44 59.80
N TYR A 21 21.18 41.91 60.97
CA TYR A 21 21.28 40.47 61.19
C TYR A 21 19.90 39.81 61.29
N GLN A 22 18.93 40.46 61.95
CA GLN A 22 17.54 40.00 62.02
C GLN A 22 16.82 40.10 60.65
N SER A 23 17.03 41.19 59.91
CA SER A 23 16.51 41.39 58.55
C SER A 23 17.04 40.35 57.56
N ASN A 24 18.35 40.09 57.59
CA ASN A 24 18.99 39.06 56.77
C ASN A 24 18.56 37.64 57.17
N SER A 25 18.33 37.38 58.46
CA SER A 25 17.78 36.11 58.96
C SER A 25 16.36 35.85 58.45
N LEU A 26 15.48 36.85 58.49
CA LEU A 26 14.11 36.75 57.98
C LEU A 26 14.07 36.63 56.44
N GLN A 27 14.90 37.39 55.72
CA GLN A 27 15.05 37.24 54.27
C GLN A 27 15.60 35.84 53.90
N ARG A 28 16.57 35.32 54.66
CA ARG A 28 17.12 33.96 54.46
C ARG A 28 16.07 32.88 54.78
N LYS A 29 15.23 33.07 55.80
CA LYS A 29 14.08 32.19 56.10
C LYS A 29 13.02 32.24 55.00
N LYS A 30 12.66 33.43 54.49
CA LYS A 30 11.74 33.59 53.34
C LYS A 30 12.30 32.95 52.05
N ARG A 31 13.61 33.09 51.78
CA ARG A 31 14.29 32.42 50.65
C ARG A 31 14.34 30.89 50.81
N ARG A 32 14.46 30.37 52.05
CA ARG A 32 14.39 28.94 52.36
C ARG A 32 12.99 28.38 52.15
N LEU A 33 11.94 29.06 52.62
CA LEU A 33 10.55 28.65 52.36
C LEU A 33 10.25 28.58 50.85
N HIS A 34 10.79 29.52 50.06
CA HIS A 34 10.70 29.49 48.60
C HIS A 34 11.60 28.40 47.97
N ALA A 35 12.72 28.02 48.59
CA ALA A 35 13.54 26.89 48.18
C ALA A 35 12.82 25.55 48.45
N ASP A 36 12.19 25.42 49.61
CA ASP A 36 11.44 24.23 50.02
C ASP A 36 10.19 24.04 49.14
N GLN A 37 9.46 25.13 48.85
CA GLN A 37 8.34 25.09 47.90
C GLN A 37 8.79 24.65 46.50
N ARG A 38 9.94 25.15 46.02
CA ARG A 38 10.52 24.68 44.74
C ARG A 38 10.93 23.21 44.79
N ALA A 39 11.54 22.79 45.90
CA ALA A 39 11.95 21.40 46.10
C ALA A 39 10.74 20.45 46.11
N GLN A 40 9.62 20.85 46.72
CA GLN A 40 8.36 20.08 46.71
C GLN A 40 7.78 19.95 45.30
N LEU A 41 7.75 21.02 44.51
CA LEU A 41 7.30 20.98 43.11
C LEU A 41 8.20 20.09 42.25
N ILE A 42 9.51 20.17 42.43
CA ILE A 42 10.49 19.31 41.74
C ILE A 42 10.27 17.85 42.14
N TYR A 43 10.09 17.56 43.42
CA TYR A 43 9.82 16.20 43.90
C TYR A 43 8.54 15.62 43.30
N GLN A 44 7.46 16.40 43.27
CA GLN A 44 6.20 15.99 42.63
C GLN A 44 6.38 15.70 41.14
N LYS A 45 7.13 16.56 40.42
CA LYS A 45 7.45 16.36 39.00
C LYS A 45 8.29 15.10 38.75
N ILE A 46 9.33 14.87 39.56
CA ILE A 46 10.14 13.65 39.46
C ILE A 46 9.30 12.40 39.80
N ALA A 47 8.38 12.50 40.75
CA ALA A 47 7.50 11.40 41.13
C ALA A 47 6.51 11.04 40.00
N THR A 48 5.94 12.03 39.31
CA THR A 48 5.06 11.79 38.15
C THR A 48 5.83 11.25 36.96
N GLU A 49 7.02 11.78 36.67
CA GLU A 49 7.91 11.28 35.62
C GLU A 49 8.31 9.82 35.87
N ARG A 50 8.70 9.46 37.11
CA ARG A 50 9.00 8.07 37.48
C ARG A 50 7.81 7.13 37.38
N LYS A 51 6.59 7.61 37.61
CA LYS A 51 5.35 6.81 37.43
C LYS A 51 5.06 6.60 35.94
N ALA A 52 5.14 7.65 35.13
CA ALA A 52 4.95 7.57 33.68
C ALA A 52 6.01 6.67 33.01
N GLU A 53 7.27 6.75 33.44
CA GLU A 53 8.33 5.88 32.94
C GLU A 53 8.09 4.40 33.30
N LYS A 54 7.64 4.12 34.52
CA LYS A 54 7.26 2.75 34.93
C LYS A 54 6.10 2.21 34.10
N GLU A 55 5.10 3.03 33.81
CA GLU A 55 3.96 2.66 32.98
C GLU A 55 4.39 2.41 31.53
N LYS A 56 5.22 3.28 30.96
CA LYS A 56 5.80 3.09 29.62
C LYS A 56 6.59 1.79 29.52
N ARG A 57 7.44 1.49 30.51
CA ARG A 57 8.20 0.22 30.56
C ARG A 57 7.28 -1.00 30.70
N ARG A 58 6.15 -0.91 31.41
CA ARG A 58 5.15 -2.00 31.47
C ARG A 58 4.50 -2.21 30.11
N LEU A 59 4.05 -1.14 29.48
CA LEU A 59 3.41 -1.17 28.17
C LEU A 59 4.35 -1.71 27.07
N GLU A 60 5.64 -1.37 27.12
CA GLU A 60 6.65 -1.93 26.22
C GLU A 60 6.85 -3.44 26.44
N ARG A 61 6.87 -3.91 27.69
CA ARG A 61 6.93 -5.36 28.00
C ARG A 61 5.70 -6.10 27.54
N GLU A 62 4.51 -5.55 27.76
CA GLU A 62 3.24 -6.13 27.31
C GLU A 62 3.18 -6.20 25.78
N LYS A 63 3.63 -5.15 25.08
CA LYS A 63 3.78 -5.17 23.62
C LYS A 63 4.73 -6.27 23.17
N GLY A 64 5.89 -6.40 23.82
CA GLY A 64 6.86 -7.45 23.52
C GLY A 64 6.30 -8.86 23.75
N GLN A 65 5.55 -9.06 24.84
CA GLN A 65 4.88 -10.34 25.13
C GLN A 65 3.83 -10.68 24.08
N LYS A 66 2.99 -9.72 23.68
CA LYS A 66 1.98 -9.93 22.63
C LYS A 66 2.60 -10.34 21.30
N VAL A 67 3.69 -9.69 20.88
CA VAL A 67 4.41 -10.04 19.65
C VAL A 67 4.99 -11.46 19.73
N LEU A 68 5.56 -11.82 20.89
CA LEU A 68 6.10 -13.16 21.09
C LEU A 68 4.99 -14.23 21.10
N GLU A 69 3.87 -13.97 21.77
CA GLU A 69 2.71 -14.86 21.79
C GLU A 69 2.15 -15.09 20.39
N GLU A 70 2.00 -14.02 19.60
CA GLU A 70 1.57 -14.08 18.22
C GLU A 70 2.53 -14.93 17.36
N TYR A 71 3.84 -14.67 17.47
CA TYR A 71 4.86 -15.46 16.78
C TYR A 71 4.80 -16.95 17.17
N THR A 72 4.69 -17.26 18.46
CA THR A 72 4.60 -18.66 18.92
C THR A 72 3.30 -19.34 18.48
N SER A 73 2.20 -18.60 18.36
CA SER A 73 0.91 -19.09 17.88
C SER A 73 0.98 -19.43 16.38
N ILE A 74 1.54 -18.54 15.57
CA ILE A 74 1.79 -18.77 14.13
C ILE A 74 2.71 -19.99 13.93
N LYS A 75 3.82 -20.06 14.68
CA LYS A 75 4.74 -21.20 14.59
C LYS A 75 4.07 -22.53 14.94
N ARG A 76 3.25 -22.55 16.00
CA ARG A 76 2.47 -23.75 16.40
C ARG A 76 1.50 -24.19 15.29
N ARG A 77 0.80 -23.23 14.70
CA ARG A 77 -0.12 -23.41 13.57
C ARG A 77 0.57 -24.03 12.35
N MET A 78 1.68 -23.43 11.91
CA MET A 78 2.47 -23.92 10.78
C MET A 78 3.01 -25.34 11.03
N ASN A 79 3.56 -25.60 12.23
CA ASN A 79 4.04 -26.94 12.59
C ASN A 79 2.90 -27.99 12.59
N LYS A 80 1.68 -27.59 12.99
CA LYS A 80 0.49 -28.45 12.93
C LYS A 80 0.11 -28.77 11.49
N ALA A 81 0.18 -27.80 10.57
CA ALA A 81 -0.04 -28.04 9.14
C ALA A 81 0.98 -29.01 8.55
N LEU A 82 2.27 -28.77 8.81
CA LEU A 82 3.37 -29.60 8.32
C LEU A 82 3.30 -31.05 8.83
N SER A 83 2.72 -31.26 10.02
CA SER A 83 2.51 -32.59 10.58
C SER A 83 1.37 -33.37 9.93
N LYS A 84 0.49 -32.73 9.14
CA LYS A 84 -0.64 -33.43 8.51
C LYS A 84 -0.16 -34.30 7.35
N ARG A 85 -0.59 -35.56 7.37
CA ARG A 85 -0.31 -36.56 6.33
C ARG A 85 -1.61 -37.04 5.69
N ASN A 86 -1.54 -37.40 4.41
CA ASN A 86 -2.64 -38.04 3.70
C ASN A 86 -2.83 -39.49 4.15
N ARG A 87 -3.95 -40.14 3.78
CA ARG A 87 -4.21 -41.57 4.10
C ARG A 87 -3.10 -42.52 3.67
N ARG A 88 -2.27 -42.12 2.69
CA ARG A 88 -1.08 -42.85 2.20
C ARG A 88 0.23 -42.49 2.91
N GLY A 89 0.18 -41.72 4.00
CA GLY A 89 1.35 -41.33 4.81
C GLY A 89 2.18 -40.17 4.24
N GLN A 90 1.86 -39.65 3.06
CA GLN A 90 2.58 -38.55 2.41
C GLN A 90 2.20 -37.18 3.02
N PRO A 91 3.11 -36.19 3.02
CA PRO A 91 2.82 -34.82 3.47
C PRO A 91 1.63 -34.20 2.73
N ASN A 92 0.71 -33.56 3.46
CA ASN A 92 -0.44 -32.89 2.85
C ASN A 92 -0.08 -31.43 2.46
N LEU A 93 0.41 -31.25 1.23
CA LEU A 93 0.79 -29.95 0.67
C LEU A 93 -0.36 -28.92 0.68
N ASN A 94 -1.61 -29.36 0.51
CA ASN A 94 -2.77 -28.46 0.48
C ASN A 94 -2.98 -27.80 1.85
N ALA A 95 -2.77 -28.54 2.95
CA ALA A 95 -2.89 -28.00 4.29
C ALA A 95 -1.84 -26.92 4.61
N GLN A 96 -0.65 -27.03 4.01
CA GLN A 96 0.41 -26.02 4.14
C GLN A 96 0.06 -24.74 3.36
N ILE A 97 -0.47 -24.89 2.15
CA ILE A 97 -0.88 -23.77 1.30
C ILE A 97 -2.05 -23.01 1.95
N GLU A 98 -3.03 -23.71 2.50
CA GLU A 98 -4.17 -23.10 3.21
C GLU A 98 -3.73 -22.24 4.41
N GLU A 99 -2.80 -22.72 5.24
CA GLU A 99 -2.31 -22.00 6.41
C GLU A 99 -1.54 -20.73 6.01
N GLN A 100 -0.72 -20.80 4.95
CA GLN A 100 0.00 -19.64 4.40
C GLN A 100 -0.92 -18.60 3.76
N ILE A 101 -1.99 -19.04 3.07
CA ILE A 101 -2.98 -18.12 2.49
C ILE A 101 -3.74 -17.42 3.62
N LYS A 102 -4.15 -18.14 4.66
CA LYS A 102 -4.88 -17.57 5.79
C LYS A 102 -4.06 -16.51 6.53
N GLU A 103 -2.78 -16.76 6.77
CA GLU A 103 -1.86 -15.78 7.37
C GLU A 103 -1.74 -14.51 6.52
N LYS A 104 -1.55 -14.67 5.20
CA LYS A 104 -1.50 -13.52 4.28
C LYS A 104 -2.81 -12.73 4.28
N VAL A 105 -3.96 -13.41 4.26
CA VAL A 105 -5.29 -12.80 4.24
C VAL A 105 -5.62 -12.10 5.56
N ASP A 106 -5.28 -12.69 6.71
CA ASP A 106 -5.53 -12.07 8.02
C ASP A 106 -4.74 -10.75 8.18
N CYS A 107 -3.51 -10.68 7.64
CA CYS A 107 -2.74 -9.41 7.55
C CYS A 107 -3.40 -8.35 6.64
N PHE A 108 -4.27 -8.74 5.71
CA PHE A 108 -5.05 -7.79 4.88
C PHE A 108 -6.27 -7.23 5.62
N VAL A 109 -6.76 -7.87 6.69
CA VAL A 109 -8.04 -7.54 7.35
C VAL A 109 -7.86 -6.63 8.57
N THR A 110 -6.69 -6.59 9.21
CA THR A 110 -6.47 -5.80 10.44
C THR A 110 -6.38 -4.29 10.24
N ASP A 111 -6.11 -3.82 9.02
CA ASP A 111 -6.22 -2.41 8.66
C ASP A 111 -7.63 -2.16 8.14
N GLY A 112 -8.50 -1.49 8.91
CA GLY A 112 -9.92 -1.22 8.62
C GLY A 112 -10.25 -0.37 7.36
N LYS A 113 -9.41 -0.42 6.34
CA LYS A 113 -9.74 -0.10 4.94
C LYS A 113 -9.68 -1.42 4.18
N THR A 114 -10.83 -1.92 3.73
CA THR A 114 -10.90 -2.89 2.63
C THR A 114 -10.26 -2.25 1.41
N ARG A 115 -8.93 -2.31 1.30
CA ARG A 115 -8.24 -1.97 0.07
C ARG A 115 -8.63 -3.09 -0.86
N LEU A 116 -9.40 -2.76 -1.91
CA LEU A 116 -9.50 -3.64 -3.07
C LEU A 116 -8.10 -4.19 -3.34
N PRO A 117 -7.94 -5.51 -3.58
CA PRO A 117 -6.64 -6.09 -3.84
C PRO A 117 -5.97 -5.21 -4.89
N LYS A 118 -4.86 -4.55 -4.50
CA LYS A 118 -4.14 -3.65 -5.41
C LYS A 118 -3.95 -4.45 -6.70
N PRO A 119 -4.49 -3.99 -7.85
CA PRO A 119 -4.32 -4.74 -9.08
C PRO A 119 -2.83 -4.97 -9.24
N ASN A 120 -2.45 -6.24 -9.46
CA ASN A 120 -1.06 -6.66 -9.57
C ASN A 120 -0.30 -5.61 -10.40
N GLU A 121 0.80 -5.08 -9.87
CA GLU A 121 1.54 -3.99 -10.48
C GLU A 121 1.85 -4.30 -11.96
N PHE A 122 2.09 -5.57 -12.25
CA PHE A 122 2.24 -6.09 -13.59
C PHE A 122 1.02 -5.85 -14.50
N HIS A 123 -0.18 -6.24 -14.05
CA HIS A 123 -1.42 -6.05 -14.80
C HIS A 123 -1.66 -4.56 -15.06
N TYR A 124 -1.33 -3.69 -14.08
CA TYR A 124 -1.38 -2.25 -14.25
C TYR A 124 -0.42 -1.76 -15.35
N ARG A 125 0.85 -2.18 -15.32
CA ARG A 125 1.86 -1.82 -16.33
C ARG A 125 1.47 -2.28 -17.73
N CYS A 126 1.00 -3.53 -17.88
CA CYS A 126 0.53 -4.03 -19.17
C CYS A 126 -0.68 -3.25 -19.69
N ASN A 127 -1.67 -2.99 -18.83
CA ASN A 127 -2.85 -2.21 -19.20
C ASN A 127 -2.46 -0.77 -19.61
N TYR A 128 -1.55 -0.15 -18.87
CA TYR A 128 -1.02 1.18 -19.19
C TYR A 128 -0.37 1.21 -20.58
N LEU A 129 0.56 0.28 -20.86
CA LEU A 129 1.24 0.20 -22.16
C LEU A 129 0.24 -0.05 -23.31
N TYR A 130 -0.73 -0.93 -23.10
CA TYR A 130 -1.76 -1.21 -24.09
C TYR A 130 -2.65 0.02 -24.38
N ARG A 131 -3.07 0.74 -23.32
CA ARG A 131 -3.87 1.96 -23.42
C ARG A 131 -3.10 3.07 -24.14
N ALA A 132 -1.84 3.28 -23.77
CA ALA A 132 -0.95 4.25 -24.42
C ALA A 132 -0.77 3.92 -25.91
N ALA A 133 -0.50 2.65 -26.24
CA ALA A 133 -0.38 2.20 -27.62
C ALA A 133 -1.67 2.42 -28.42
N SER A 134 -2.83 2.14 -27.82
CA SER A 134 -4.14 2.35 -28.45
C SER A 134 -4.38 3.82 -28.76
N LEU A 135 -4.14 4.70 -27.78
CA LEU A 135 -4.33 6.15 -27.93
C LEU A 135 -3.46 6.72 -29.04
N LEU A 136 -2.16 6.39 -29.04
CA LEU A 136 -1.22 6.85 -30.07
C LEU A 136 -1.60 6.35 -31.47
N CYS A 137 -2.07 5.10 -31.57
CA CYS A 137 -2.51 4.56 -32.85
C CYS A 137 -3.80 5.21 -33.34
N SER A 138 -4.73 5.57 -32.44
CA SER A 138 -5.97 6.27 -32.79
C SER A 138 -5.70 7.69 -33.27
N GLN A 139 -4.76 8.39 -32.65
CA GLN A 139 -4.33 9.75 -33.01
C GLN A 139 -3.47 9.80 -34.29
N SER A 140 -2.96 8.66 -34.75
CA SER A 140 -2.06 8.61 -35.91
C SER A 140 -2.82 8.79 -37.22
N SER A 141 -2.61 9.91 -37.88
CA SER A 141 -3.06 10.17 -39.25
C SER A 141 -2.01 9.78 -40.30
N GLY A 142 -1.91 8.49 -40.60
CA GLY A 142 -1.00 7.95 -41.62
C GLY A 142 0.30 7.35 -41.06
N ASN A 143 1.32 7.23 -41.92
CA ASN A 143 2.64 6.61 -41.65
C ASN A 143 3.51 7.49 -40.73
N ASN A 144 3.01 7.75 -39.52
CA ASN A 144 3.60 8.70 -38.60
C ASN A 144 4.42 7.99 -37.52
N GLY A 145 5.38 8.70 -36.93
CA GLY A 145 6.17 8.20 -35.79
C GLY A 145 5.31 7.67 -34.63
N LEU A 146 4.08 8.16 -34.48
CA LEU A 146 3.09 7.68 -33.50
C LEU A 146 2.71 6.21 -33.69
N GLU A 147 2.53 5.74 -34.93
CA GLU A 147 2.26 4.33 -35.19
C GLU A 147 3.47 3.46 -34.83
N THR A 148 4.68 3.95 -35.10
CA THR A 148 5.92 3.27 -34.71
C THR A 148 6.07 3.21 -33.19
N LEU A 149 5.77 4.30 -32.49
CA LEU A 149 5.78 4.35 -31.02
C LEU A 149 4.72 3.40 -30.41
N SER A 150 3.53 3.34 -31.01
CA SER A 150 2.50 2.36 -30.62
C SER A 150 3.01 0.91 -30.73
N LYS A 151 3.69 0.58 -31.83
CA LYS A 151 4.31 -0.75 -32.02
C LYS A 151 5.42 -1.03 -31.00
N LEU A 152 6.19 -0.02 -30.59
CA LEU A 152 7.21 -0.13 -29.55
C LEU A 152 6.58 -0.45 -28.18
N TYR A 153 5.55 0.29 -27.76
CA TYR A 153 4.85 0.00 -26.50
C TYR A 153 4.25 -1.41 -26.46
N LEU A 154 3.73 -1.92 -27.59
CA LEU A 154 3.23 -3.29 -27.66
C LEU A 154 4.34 -4.35 -27.68
N ARG A 155 5.55 -3.99 -28.11
CA ARG A 155 6.73 -4.85 -27.98
C ARG A 155 7.13 -4.93 -26.52
N GLU A 156 7.31 -3.79 -25.86
CA GLU A 156 7.63 -3.71 -24.43
C GLU A 156 6.61 -4.46 -23.57
N MET A 157 5.31 -4.29 -23.85
CA MET A 157 4.26 -5.02 -23.15
C MET A 157 4.43 -6.54 -23.28
N LYS A 158 4.81 -7.04 -24.47
CA LYS A 158 5.04 -8.48 -24.68
C LYS A 158 6.32 -8.96 -24.02
N GLU A 159 7.39 -8.18 -24.03
CA GLU A 159 8.63 -8.50 -23.32
C GLU A 159 8.38 -8.58 -21.82
N LEU A 160 7.64 -7.63 -21.25
CA LEU A 160 7.23 -7.69 -19.84
C LEU A 160 6.45 -8.98 -19.53
N CYS A 161 5.51 -9.40 -20.38
CA CYS A 161 4.81 -10.68 -20.21
C CYS A 161 5.75 -11.90 -20.26
N LEU A 162 6.81 -11.87 -21.05
CA LEU A 162 7.79 -12.95 -21.11
C LEU A 162 8.67 -13.00 -19.87
N VAL A 163 9.19 -11.84 -19.43
CA VAL A 163 10.05 -11.72 -18.24
C VAL A 163 9.33 -12.18 -16.99
N GLU A 164 8.09 -11.74 -16.81
CA GLU A 164 7.29 -12.03 -15.61
C GLU A 164 6.55 -13.38 -15.72
N MET A 165 6.74 -14.11 -16.83
CA MET A 165 6.08 -15.39 -17.12
C MET A 165 4.55 -15.33 -17.02
N ILE A 166 3.96 -14.17 -17.36
CA ILE A 166 2.53 -13.95 -17.31
C ILE A 166 1.93 -14.11 -18.69
N ARG A 167 0.88 -14.93 -18.77
CA ARG A 167 0.15 -15.14 -20.02
C ARG A 167 -0.64 -13.89 -20.37
N LEU A 168 -0.34 -13.30 -21.52
CA LEU A 168 -1.10 -12.16 -22.06
C LEU A 168 -2.59 -12.52 -22.15
N GLU A 169 -3.45 -11.60 -21.70
CA GLU A 169 -4.89 -11.74 -21.82
C GLU A 169 -5.32 -11.92 -23.26
N LYS A 170 -6.33 -12.76 -23.47
CA LYS A 170 -6.79 -13.13 -24.81
C LYS A 170 -7.28 -11.93 -25.59
N ASP A 171 -7.85 -10.94 -24.92
CA ASP A 171 -8.45 -9.77 -25.58
C ASP A 171 -7.39 -8.82 -26.14
N PHE A 172 -6.32 -8.54 -25.40
CA PHE A 172 -5.13 -7.87 -25.95
C PHE A 172 -4.51 -8.70 -27.08
N GLY A 173 -4.37 -10.00 -26.88
CA GLY A 173 -3.84 -10.90 -27.89
C GLY A 173 -4.65 -10.91 -29.19
N ARG A 174 -5.97 -10.68 -29.13
CA ARG A 174 -6.88 -10.62 -30.29
C ARG A 174 -6.72 -9.32 -31.08
N THR A 175 -6.50 -8.20 -30.40
CA THR A 175 -6.38 -6.85 -31.01
C THR A 175 -4.99 -6.52 -31.55
N ILE A 176 -3.94 -7.29 -31.23
CA ILE A 176 -2.57 -7.00 -31.68
C ILE A 176 -2.11 -7.93 -32.81
N CYS A 177 -1.57 -7.41 -33.91
CA CYS A 177 -1.02 -8.24 -34.98
C CYS A 177 0.11 -9.18 -34.48
N LYS A 178 0.14 -10.42 -34.99
CA LYS A 178 1.15 -11.43 -34.62
C LYS A 178 2.56 -11.05 -35.11
N HIS A 179 2.67 -10.47 -36.31
CA HIS A 179 3.95 -10.21 -36.97
C HIS A 179 4.46 -8.79 -36.77
N CYS A 180 3.70 -7.76 -37.15
CA CYS A 180 4.15 -6.36 -37.10
C CYS A 180 3.78 -5.63 -35.81
N LYS A 181 3.05 -6.29 -34.89
CA LYS A 181 2.62 -5.73 -33.60
C LYS A 181 1.76 -4.47 -33.73
N ASN A 182 1.19 -4.23 -34.90
CA ASN A 182 0.21 -3.16 -35.09
C ASN A 182 -1.08 -3.48 -34.32
N ILE A 183 -1.70 -2.46 -33.73
CA ILE A 183 -2.92 -2.60 -32.96
C ILE A 183 -4.16 -2.37 -33.83
N PHE A 184 -5.19 -3.17 -33.62
CA PHE A 184 -6.46 -3.09 -34.34
C PHE A 184 -7.44 -2.18 -33.60
N VAL A 185 -7.22 -0.87 -33.74
CA VAL A 185 -8.09 0.18 -33.18
C VAL A 185 -8.63 1.04 -34.32
N ALA A 186 -9.84 1.57 -34.14
CA ALA A 186 -10.42 2.57 -35.02
C ALA A 186 -9.62 3.88 -34.95
N ARG A 187 -9.27 4.42 -36.11
CA ARG A 187 -8.59 5.72 -36.22
C ARG A 187 -9.61 6.84 -36.47
N PHE A 188 -9.29 8.06 -36.07
CA PHE A 188 -10.16 9.22 -36.27
C PHE A 188 -10.38 9.53 -37.76
N ASP A 189 -9.39 9.28 -38.62
CA ASP A 189 -9.49 9.53 -40.06
C ASP A 189 -10.33 8.47 -40.81
N GLY A 190 -11.00 7.57 -40.10
CA GLY A 190 -11.74 6.44 -40.68
C GLY A 190 -10.85 5.34 -41.27
N THR A 191 -9.53 5.50 -41.25
CA THR A 191 -8.61 4.47 -41.75
C THR A 191 -8.65 3.23 -40.85
N GLN A 192 -8.79 2.07 -41.48
CA GLN A 192 -8.83 0.79 -40.78
C GLN A 192 -7.43 0.16 -40.78
N SER A 193 -7.04 -0.43 -39.66
CA SER A 193 -5.78 -1.19 -39.50
C SER A 193 -5.96 -2.69 -39.80
N ILE A 194 -7.20 -3.12 -40.02
CA ILE A 194 -7.65 -4.50 -40.11
C ILE A 194 -8.80 -4.64 -41.11
N THR A 195 -8.81 -5.76 -41.84
CA THR A 195 -9.98 -6.22 -42.59
C THR A 195 -10.55 -7.48 -41.95
N VAL A 196 -11.87 -7.54 -41.79
CA VAL A 196 -12.58 -8.72 -41.26
C VAL A 196 -13.39 -9.37 -42.37
N ARG A 197 -13.20 -10.67 -42.59
CA ARG A 197 -13.95 -11.46 -43.58
C ARG A 197 -14.41 -12.79 -42.97
N LEU A 198 -15.47 -13.37 -43.51
CA LEU A 198 -15.90 -14.73 -43.18
C LEU A 198 -15.41 -15.71 -44.26
N ASN A 199 -14.85 -16.83 -43.83
CA ASN A 199 -14.50 -17.92 -44.74
C ASN A 199 -15.76 -18.75 -45.09
N LYS A 200 -15.66 -19.60 -46.13
CA LYS A 200 -16.67 -20.63 -46.48
C LYS A 200 -17.06 -21.50 -45.28
N LYS A 201 -16.11 -21.78 -44.38
CA LYS A 201 -16.32 -22.51 -43.10
C LYS A 201 -16.94 -21.65 -41.98
N LYS A 202 -17.49 -20.47 -42.27
CA LYS A 202 -18.03 -19.48 -41.32
C LYS A 202 -17.05 -19.04 -40.21
N GLN A 203 -15.75 -19.15 -40.46
CA GLN A 203 -14.69 -18.67 -39.56
C GLN A 203 -14.43 -17.18 -39.81
N MET A 204 -14.26 -16.40 -38.75
CA MET A 204 -13.87 -14.99 -38.83
C MET A 204 -12.37 -14.88 -39.06
N ILE A 205 -11.98 -14.32 -40.21
CA ILE A 205 -10.60 -14.05 -40.57
C ILE A 205 -10.34 -12.55 -40.40
N ARG A 206 -9.38 -12.21 -39.53
CA ARG A 206 -8.87 -10.86 -39.34
C ARG A 206 -7.53 -10.74 -40.07
N THR A 207 -7.44 -9.86 -41.06
CA THR A 207 -6.23 -9.64 -41.86
C THR A 207 -5.65 -8.27 -41.52
N CYS A 208 -4.38 -8.22 -41.13
CA CYS A 208 -3.68 -6.97 -40.88
C CYS A 208 -3.37 -6.24 -42.18
N LEU A 209 -3.73 -4.96 -42.28
CA LEU A 209 -3.46 -4.16 -43.49
C LEU A 209 -2.00 -3.69 -43.59
N ASN A 210 -1.26 -3.66 -42.47
CA ASN A 210 0.15 -3.26 -42.47
C ASN A 210 1.10 -4.37 -42.95
N CYS A 211 0.79 -5.66 -42.71
CA CYS A 211 1.71 -6.75 -43.06
C CYS A 211 1.04 -8.01 -43.64
N GLY A 212 -0.27 -7.99 -43.91
CA GLY A 212 -1.00 -9.11 -44.50
C GLY A 212 -1.23 -10.33 -43.59
N ALA A 213 -0.76 -10.30 -42.33
CA ALA A 213 -0.91 -11.41 -41.40
C ALA A 213 -2.39 -11.72 -41.10
N LYS A 214 -2.75 -13.01 -41.14
CA LYS A 214 -4.12 -13.48 -40.93
C LYS A 214 -4.27 -14.15 -39.56
N LYS A 215 -5.36 -13.84 -38.86
CA LYS A 215 -5.82 -14.54 -37.67
C LYS A 215 -7.18 -15.15 -37.92
N HIS A 216 -7.33 -16.41 -37.52
CA HIS A 216 -8.54 -17.18 -37.73
C HIS A 216 -9.23 -17.39 -36.39
N PHE A 217 -10.52 -17.05 -36.33
CA PHE A 217 -11.35 -17.22 -35.16
C PHE A 217 -12.53 -18.10 -35.51
N LEU A 218 -12.73 -19.14 -34.70
CA LEU A 218 -13.94 -19.96 -34.76
C LEU A 218 -15.12 -19.12 -34.28
N ARG A 219 -16.23 -19.17 -35.02
CA ARG A 219 -17.49 -18.57 -34.59
C ARG A 219 -18.25 -19.61 -33.76
N ASN A 220 -18.09 -19.58 -32.45
CA ASN A 220 -18.88 -20.39 -31.53
C ASN A 220 -19.58 -19.47 -30.54
N THR A 221 -20.91 -19.39 -30.61
CA THR A 221 -21.74 -18.55 -29.74
C THR A 221 -21.88 -19.11 -28.33
N ARG A 222 -21.64 -20.41 -28.14
CA ARG A 222 -21.69 -21.09 -26.83
C ARG A 222 -20.34 -21.19 -26.14
N TYR A 223 -19.26 -20.76 -26.79
CA TYR A 223 -17.92 -20.87 -26.23
C TYR A 223 -17.62 -19.68 -25.32
N LEU A 224 -17.29 -19.98 -24.06
CA LEU A 224 -16.73 -19.03 -23.11
C LEU A 224 -15.30 -19.45 -22.75
N SER A 225 -14.39 -18.48 -22.77
CA SER A 225 -13.06 -18.65 -22.20
C SER A 225 -13.13 -18.91 -20.70
N ARG A 226 -12.05 -19.43 -20.11
CA ARG A 226 -11.99 -19.68 -18.66
C ARG A 226 -12.31 -18.41 -17.86
N ASN A 227 -11.66 -17.30 -18.20
CA ASN A 227 -11.88 -16.01 -17.53
C ASN A 227 -13.32 -15.51 -17.68
N GLU A 228 -13.92 -15.64 -18.88
CA GLU A 228 -15.33 -15.26 -19.10
C GLU A 228 -16.29 -16.16 -18.31
N ARG A 229 -15.98 -17.45 -18.14
CA ARG A 229 -16.77 -18.35 -17.27
C ARG A 229 -16.66 -17.97 -15.80
N ASP A 230 -15.44 -17.69 -15.35
CA ASP A 230 -15.19 -17.30 -13.96
C ASP A 230 -15.90 -15.96 -13.65
N GLN A 231 -15.86 -14.99 -14.58
CA GLN A 231 -16.63 -13.73 -14.47
C GLN A 231 -18.13 -13.98 -14.42
N HIS A 232 -18.67 -14.81 -15.31
CA HIS A 232 -20.10 -15.13 -15.33
C HIS A 232 -20.55 -15.83 -14.04
N GLN A 233 -19.70 -16.68 -13.45
CA GLN A 233 -19.96 -17.31 -12.15
C GLN A 233 -20.02 -16.26 -11.04
N ILE A 234 -19.03 -15.36 -10.97
CA ILE A 234 -19.01 -14.26 -10.00
C ILE A 234 -20.24 -13.37 -10.16
N GLU A 235 -20.59 -12.96 -11.39
CA GLU A 235 -21.78 -12.15 -11.66
C GLU A 235 -23.07 -12.85 -11.23
N THR A 236 -23.16 -14.16 -11.48
CA THR A 236 -24.31 -14.99 -11.06
C THR A 236 -24.40 -15.09 -9.54
N GLU A 237 -23.27 -15.28 -8.85
CA GLU A 237 -23.18 -15.30 -7.38
C GLU A 237 -23.55 -13.94 -6.79
N MET A 238 -23.11 -12.83 -7.39
CA MET A 238 -23.47 -11.48 -6.97
C MET A 238 -24.96 -11.18 -7.16
N GLN A 239 -25.56 -11.64 -8.26
CA GLN A 239 -27.00 -11.51 -8.49
C GLN A 239 -27.83 -12.35 -7.51
N GLN A 240 -27.37 -13.56 -7.17
CA GLN A 240 -28.03 -14.41 -6.17
C GLN A 240 -27.93 -13.82 -4.75
N GLN A 241 -26.85 -13.10 -4.43
CA GLN A 241 -26.70 -12.41 -3.14
C GLN A 241 -27.52 -11.12 -3.02
N GLN A 242 -27.95 -10.51 -4.13
CA GLN A 242 -28.83 -9.33 -4.12
C GLN A 242 -30.32 -9.64 -3.96
N VAL A 243 -30.71 -10.93 -3.98
CA VAL A 243 -32.09 -11.37 -3.70
C VAL A 243 -32.13 -12.00 -2.30
N PRO A 244 -32.14 -11.18 -1.23
CA PRO A 244 -33.23 -11.31 -0.25
C PRO A 244 -33.59 -9.99 0.45
N ALA A 245 -34.69 -9.34 0.07
CA ALA A 245 -35.35 -8.32 0.91
C ALA A 245 -36.82 -8.00 0.54
N GLU A 246 -37.30 -8.27 -0.68
CA GLU A 246 -38.62 -7.77 -1.13
C GLU A 246 -39.71 -8.84 -1.32
N ALA A 247 -39.59 -10.00 -0.68
CA ALA A 247 -40.63 -11.04 -0.75
C ALA A 247 -40.98 -11.64 0.63
N ILE A 248 -41.15 -10.78 1.64
CA ILE A 248 -41.94 -11.10 2.83
C ILE A 248 -42.67 -9.81 3.24
N HIS A 249 -43.83 -9.54 2.65
CA HIS A 249 -44.90 -8.75 3.25
C HIS A 249 -46.24 -9.14 2.63
#